data_AF-A0A960QN19-F1
#
_entry.id   AF-A0A960QN19-F1
#
_cell.length_a   1.000
_cell.length_b   1.000
_cell.length_c   1.000
_cell.angle_alpha   90.00
_cell.angle_beta   90.00
_cell.angle_gamma   90.00
#
_symmetry.space_group_name_H-M   'P 1'
#
loop_
_entity.id
_entity.type
_entity.pdbx_description
1 polymer ?
#
loop_
_entity_poly.entity_id
_entity_poly.type
_entity_poly.pdbx_seq_one_letter_code
_entity_poly.pdbx_strand_id
1 'polypeptide(L)' 'RPLKHLTLDEAVMKMELSDDHFMVYRSEEEQNLKVIYRRRDGSYGIIAPE' A
#
# COMPACT_ATOMS: atom_id res chain seq x y z
N ARG A 1 5.95 -10.17 -12.71
CA ARG A 1 5.91 -8.71 -13.04
C ARG A 1 6.65 -7.98 -11.92
N PRO A 2 7.52 -7.00 -12.18
CA PRO A 2 8.13 -6.21 -11.11
C PRO A 2 7.03 -5.53 -10.29
N LEU A 3 7.21 -5.45 -8.97
CA LEU A 3 6.34 -4.65 -8.12
C LEU A 3 6.40 -3.20 -8.61
N LYS A 4 5.25 -2.60 -8.88
CA LYS A 4 5.18 -1.18 -9.24
C LYS A 4 5.66 -0.36 -8.03
N HIS A 5 6.57 0.57 -8.27
CA HIS A 5 6.84 1.64 -7.32
C HIS A 5 5.59 2.51 -7.24
N LEU A 6 5.16 2.84 -6.02
CA LEU A 6 4.03 3.72 -5.78
C LEU A 6 4.38 4.71 -4.67
N THR A 7 3.84 5.92 -4.78
CA THR A 7 3.70 6.80 -3.63
C THR A 7 2.65 6.24 -2.66
N LEU A 8 2.57 6.79 -1.45
CA LEU A 8 1.50 6.41 -0.51
C LEU A 8 0.11 6.70 -1.10
N ASP A 9 -0.08 7.88 -1.68
CA ASP A 9 -1.38 8.28 -2.24
C ASP A 9 -1.82 7.37 -3.39
N GLU A 10 -0.89 6.95 -4.25
CA GLU A 10 -1.18 5.98 -5.30
C GLU A 10 -1.54 4.59 -4.76
N ALA A 11 -0.88 4.18 -3.66
CA ALA A 11 -1.21 2.93 -2.99
C ALA A 11 -2.62 2.97 -2.36
N VAL A 12 -2.99 4.10 -1.75
CA VAL A 12 -4.35 4.35 -1.21
C VAL A 12 -5.38 4.35 -2.33
N MET A 13 -5.17 5.12 -3.40
CA MET A 13 -6.09 5.19 -4.54
C MET A 13 -6.33 3.80 -5.15
N LYS A 14 -5.28 2.96 -5.27
CA LYS A 14 -5.45 1.58 -5.74
C LYS A 14 -6.24 0.70 -4.78
N MET A 15 -6.04 0.85 -3.48
CA MET A 15 -6.81 0.13 -2.47
C MET A 15 -8.28 0.54 -2.46
N GLU A 16 -8.60 1.79 -2.81
CA GLU A 16 -9.98 2.26 -2.94
C GLU A 16 -10.67 1.72 -4.20
N LEU A 17 -9.92 1.59 -5.30
CA LEU A 17 -10.40 1.03 -6.56
C LEU A 17 -10.40 -0.51 -6.59
N SER A 18 -9.93 -1.16 -5.52
CA SER A 18 -9.86 -2.61 -5.37
C SER A 18 -10.77 -3.09 -4.23
N ASP A 19 -11.24 -4.33 -4.37
CA ASP A 19 -11.89 -5.07 -3.29
C ASP A 19 -10.86 -5.78 -2.38
N ASP A 20 -9.56 -5.59 -2.62
CA ASP A 20 -8.49 -6.18 -1.82
C ASP A 20 -8.47 -5.63 -0.38
N HIS A 21 -8.19 -6.51 0.57
CA HIS A 21 -8.03 -6.14 1.98
C HIS A 21 -6.62 -5.64 2.33
N PHE A 22 -5.62 -6.05 1.55
CA PHE A 22 -4.24 -5.60 1.68
C PHE A 22 -3.52 -5.65 0.32
N MET A 23 -2.50 -4.82 0.16
CA MET A 23 -1.64 -4.80 -1.03
C MET A 23 -0.18 -4.58 -0.63
N VAL A 24 0.70 -5.36 -1.24
CA VAL A 24 2.16 -5.16 -1.16
C VAL A 24 2.59 -4.23 -2.29
N TYR A 25 3.36 -3.19 -1.96
CA TYR A 25 3.94 -2.29 -2.95
C TYR A 25 5.38 -1.92 -2.58
N ARG A 26 6.11 -1.37 -3.55
CA ARG A 26 7.42 -0.77 -3.29
C ARG A 26 7.22 0.73 -3.16
N SER A 27 7.65 1.33 -2.04
CA SER A 27 7.58 2.77 -1.84
C SER A 27 8.51 3.47 -2.83
N GLU A 28 8.01 4.50 -3.50
CA GLU A 28 8.85 5.35 -4.35
C GLU A 28 9.78 6.25 -3.52
N GLU A 29 9.32 6.73 -2.37
CA GLU A 29 10.05 7.61 -1.45
C GLU A 29 11.20 6.87 -0.73
N GLU A 30 10.93 5.67 -0.23
CA GLU A 30 11.86 4.92 0.61
C GLU A 30 12.52 3.74 -0.11
N GLN A 31 12.11 3.43 -1.35
CA GLN A 31 12.60 2.30 -2.16
C GLN A 31 12.50 0.92 -1.47
N ASN A 32 11.77 0.83 -0.37
CA ASN A 32 11.53 -0.38 0.42
C ASN A 32 10.16 -1.00 0.09
N LEU A 33 9.93 -2.22 0.58
CA LEU A 33 8.63 -2.87 0.48
C LEU A 33 7.73 -2.44 1.63
N LYS A 34 6.47 -2.14 1.32
CA LYS A 34 5.43 -1.78 2.29
C LYS A 34 4.16 -2.56 2.01
N VAL A 35 3.36 -2.75 3.04
CA VAL A 35 2.01 -3.34 2.95
C VAL A 35 1.01 -2.29 3.40
N ILE A 36 0.08 -1.93 2.52
CA ILE A 36 -1.10 -1.15 2.89
C ILE A 36 -2.27 -2.10 3.14
N TYR A 37 -3.10 -1.81 4.14
CA TYR A 37 -4.27 -2.64 4.48
C TYR A 37 -5.43 -1.80 5.00
N ARG A 38 -6.66 -2.28 4.79
CA ARG A 38 -7.88 -1.64 5.28
C ARG A 38 -8.13 -2.07 6.73
N ARG A 39 -8.28 -1.10 7.63
CA ARG A 39 -8.60 -1.32 9.05
C ARG A 39 -10.11 -1.51 9.24
N ARG A 40 -10.50 -2.00 10.41
CA ARG A 40 -11.92 -2.21 10.77
C ARG A 40 -12.73 -0.92 10.83
N ASP A 41 -12.08 0.21 11.08
CA ASP A 41 -12.69 1.55 11.12
C ASP A 41 -12.80 2.21 9.74
N GLY A 42 -12.40 1.52 8.67
CA GLY A 42 -12.41 2.05 7.30
C GLY A 42 -11.18 2.88 6.95
N SER A 43 -10.27 3.16 7.89
CA SER A 43 -9.00 3.83 7.60
C SER A 43 -7.96 2.87 7.01
N TYR A 44 -6.89 3.42 6.43
CA TYR A 44 -5.78 2.64 5.92
C TYR A 44 -4.62 2.61 6.92
N GLY A 45 -4.02 1.43 7.09
CA GLY A 45 -2.77 1.25 7.83
C GLY A 45 -1.63 0.82 6.90
N ILE A 46 -0.40 1.07 7.35
CA ILE A 46 0.82 0.65 6.65
C ILE A 46 1.66 -0.22 7.59
N ILE A 47 2.21 -1.31 7.06
CA ILE A 47 3.28 -2.09 7.68
C ILE A 47 4.52 -1.92 6.80
N ALA A 48 5.64 -1.55 7.41
CA ALA A 48 6.94 -1.46 6.77
C ALA A 48 7.97 -2.25 7.60
N PRO A 49 8.96 -2.89 6.96
CA PRO A 49 10.13 -3.40 7.67
C PRO A 49 10.94 -2.24 8.26
N GLU A 50 11.61 -2.50 9.38
CA GLU A 50 12.55 -1.56 10.03
C GLU A 50 13.74 -1.19 9.11
#